data_AF-A0A7W8U7L8-F1
#
_entry.id   AF-A0A7W8U7L8-F1
#
_cell.length_a   1.000
_cell.length_b   1.000
_cell.length_c   1.000
_cell.angle_alpha   90.00
_cell.angle_beta   90.00
_cell.angle_gamma   90.00
#
_symmetry.space_group_name_H-M   'P 1'
#
loop_
_entity.id
_entity.type
_entity.pdbx_description
1 polymer ?
#
loop_
_entity_poly.entity_id
_entity_poly.type
_entity_poly.pdbx_seq_one_letter_code
_entity_poly.pdbx_strand_id
1 'polypeptide(L)'
;MASSYTLGAHYEGFIRDLLASGRYSSASEIMRDGLRVLEEREQLRAAKLQALKAAIDEGFASGESGPMDMDDIKSEARLASAKFARGA
;
A
#
# COMPACT_ATOMS: atom_id res chain seq x y z
N MET A 1 -20.03 -16.57 -17.74
CA MET A 1 -20.70 -15.55 -18.58
C MET A 1 -19.64 -14.62 -19.15
N ALA A 2 -19.72 -14.27 -20.43
CA ALA A 2 -18.83 -13.26 -21.00
C ALA A 2 -19.39 -11.88 -20.65
N SER A 3 -18.73 -11.18 -19.74
CA SER A 3 -19.01 -9.77 -19.46
C SER A 3 -18.31 -8.92 -20.52
N SER A 4 -19.07 -8.06 -21.22
CA SER A 4 -18.54 -7.13 -22.21
C SER A 4 -18.43 -5.74 -21.59
N TYR A 5 -17.28 -5.08 -21.75
CA TYR A 5 -17.00 -3.75 -21.22
C TYR A 5 -16.43 -2.86 -22.33
N THR A 6 -16.81 -1.59 -22.35
CA THR A 6 -16.28 -0.58 -23.26
C THR A 6 -15.08 0.11 -22.60
N LEU A 7 -13.90 0.02 -23.20
CA LEU A 7 -12.64 0.51 -22.63
C LEU A 7 -12.14 1.81 -23.27
N GLY A 8 -12.70 2.21 -24.41
CA GLY A 8 -12.30 3.40 -25.14
C GLY A 8 -11.02 3.21 -25.96
N ALA A 9 -10.80 4.12 -26.91
CA ALA A 9 -9.80 3.95 -27.97
C ALA A 9 -8.37 3.74 -27.48
N HIS A 10 -7.98 4.39 -26.37
CA HIS A 10 -6.64 4.26 -25.78
C HIS A 10 -6.36 2.82 -25.31
N TYR A 11 -7.24 2.25 -24.49
CA TYR A 11 -7.05 0.92 -23.93
C TYR A 11 -7.29 -0.18 -24.96
N GLU A 12 -8.17 0.04 -25.93
CA GLU A 12 -8.32 -0.88 -27.07
C GLU A 12 -7.04 -0.93 -27.92
N GLY A 13 -6.36 0.20 -28.13
CA GLY A 13 -5.05 0.26 -28.78
C GLY A 13 -4.00 -0.52 -28.00
N PHE A 14 -3.89 -0.24 -26.70
CA PHE A 14 -2.97 -0.94 -25.82
C PHE A 14 -3.19 -2.48 -25.82
N ILE A 15 -4.44 -2.94 -25.77
CA ILE A 15 -4.76 -4.38 -25.86
C ILE A 15 -4.33 -4.95 -27.22
N ARG A 16 -4.55 -4.23 -28.32
CA ARG A 16 -4.09 -4.67 -29.66
C ARG A 16 -2.57 -4.82 -29.71
N ASP A 17 -1.82 -3.87 -29.15
CA ASP A 17 -0.35 -3.90 -29.15
C ASP A 17 0.17 -5.10 -28.32
N LEU A 18 -0.45 -5.35 -27.16
CA LEU A 18 -0.12 -6.50 -26.32
C LEU A 18 -0.40 -7.84 -27.01
N LEU A 19 -1.52 -7.95 -27.74
CA LEU A 19 -1.82 -9.14 -28.55
C LEU A 19 -0.84 -9.30 -29.71
N ALA A 20 -0.55 -8.21 -30.43
CA ALA A 20 0.38 -8.22 -31.56
C ALA A 20 1.81 -8.60 -31.15
N SER A 21 2.20 -8.29 -29.91
CA SER A 21 3.50 -8.70 -29.36
C SER A 21 3.63 -10.22 -29.14
N GLY A 22 2.52 -10.96 -29.16
CA GLY A 22 2.48 -12.40 -28.86
C GLY A 22 2.59 -12.74 -27.36
N ARG A 23 2.70 -11.73 -26.47
CA ARG A 23 2.80 -11.93 -25.02
C ARG A 23 1.53 -12.51 -24.40
N TYR A 24 0.37 -12.23 -25.00
CA TYR A 24 -0.93 -12.69 -24.51
C TYR A 24 -1.73 -13.34 -25.65
N SER A 25 -2.53 -14.34 -25.30
CA SER A 25 -3.34 -15.10 -26.26
C SER A 25 -4.73 -14.51 -26.50
N SER A 26 -5.22 -13.67 -25.58
CA SER A 26 -6.56 -13.08 -25.67
C SER A 26 -6.70 -11.80 -24.84
N ALA A 27 -7.64 -10.94 -25.21
CA ALA A 27 -7.98 -9.75 -24.43
C ALA A 27 -8.45 -10.12 -23.00
N SER A 28 -9.21 -11.22 -22.86
CA SER A 28 -9.66 -11.72 -21.57
C SER A 28 -8.50 -12.10 -20.63
N GLU A 29 -7.39 -12.58 -21.17
CA GLU A 29 -6.17 -12.87 -20.40
C GLU A 29 -5.53 -11.58 -19.89
N ILE A 30 -5.37 -10.58 -20.76
CA ILE A 30 -4.86 -9.24 -20.41
C ILE A 30 -5.71 -8.61 -19.31
N MET A 31 -7.04 -8.69 -19.45
CA MET A 31 -7.96 -8.14 -18.44
C MET A 31 -7.83 -8.82 -17.09
N ARG A 32 -7.70 -10.16 -17.05
CA ARG A 32 -7.48 -10.88 -15.79
C ARG A 32 -6.14 -10.53 -15.15
N ASP A 33 -5.10 -10.38 -15.96
CA ASP A 33 -3.78 -9.99 -15.48
C ASP A 33 -3.81 -8.58 -14.86
N GLY A 34 -4.43 -7.62 -15.57
CA GLY A 34 -4.62 -6.27 -15.06
C GLY A 34 -5.48 -6.21 -13.79
N LEU A 35 -6.54 -7.02 -13.71
CA LEU A 35 -7.39 -7.11 -12.53
C LEU A 35 -6.67 -7.71 -11.32
N ARG A 36 -5.74 -8.66 -11.53
CA ARG A 36 -4.93 -9.21 -10.44
C ARG A 36 -4.05 -8.14 -9.80
N VAL A 37 -3.38 -7.33 -10.61
CA VAL A 37 -2.57 -6.20 -10.11
C VAL A 37 -3.45 -5.17 -9.40
N LEU A 38 -4.65 -4.90 -9.92
CA LEU A 38 -5.60 -4.01 -9.26
C LEU A 38 -6.05 -4.57 -7.90
N GLU A 39 -6.37 -5.86 -7.83
CA GLU A 39 -6.78 -6.54 -6.61
C GLU A 39 -5.69 -6.45 -5.52
N GLU A 40 -4.44 -6.77 -5.86
CA GLU A 40 -3.30 -6.65 -4.94
C GLU A 40 -3.15 -5.22 -4.40
N ARG A 41 -3.32 -4.22 -5.27
CA ARG A 41 -3.26 -2.81 -4.88
C ARG A 41 -4.39 -2.42 -3.93
N GLU A 42 -5.61 -2.88 -4.18
CA GLU A 42 -6.77 -2.59 -3.32
C GLU A 42 -6.65 -3.31 -1.96
N GLN A 43 -6.14 -4.55 -1.93
CA GLN A 43 -5.85 -5.26 -0.69
C GLN A 43 -4.80 -4.51 0.15
N LEU A 44 -3.71 -4.07 -0.47
CA LEU A 44 -2.68 -3.27 0.21
C LEU A 44 -3.23 -1.94 0.71
N ARG A 45 -4.08 -1.27 -0.09
CA ARG A 45 -4.75 -0.02 0.31
C ARG A 45 -5.62 -0.24 1.55
N ALA A 46 -6.41 -1.31 1.57
CA ALA A 46 -7.28 -1.65 2.70
C ALA A 46 -6.45 -1.94 3.96
N ALA A 47 -5.38 -2.73 3.84
CA ALA A 47 -4.49 -3.04 4.96
C ALA A 47 -3.81 -1.80 5.54
N LYS A 48 -3.31 -0.89 4.68
CA LYS A 48 -2.73 0.39 5.11
C LYS A 48 -3.73 1.26 5.85
N LEU A 49 -4.97 1.34 5.35
CA LEU A 49 -6.01 2.12 5.99
C LEU A 49 -6.40 1.54 7.35
N GLN A 50 -6.47 0.21 7.46
CA GLN A 50 -6.72 -0.46 8.73
C GLN A 50 -5.59 -0.20 9.74
N ALA A 51 -4.33 -0.33 9.31
CA ALA A 51 -3.18 -0.06 10.16
C ALA A 51 -3.14 1.40 10.64
N LEU A 52 -3.45 2.35 9.77
CA LEU A 52 -3.52 3.77 10.12
C LEU A 52 -4.61 4.04 11.17
N LYS A 53 -5.81 3.47 10.98
CA LYS A 53 -6.90 3.60 11.96
C LYS A 53 -6.50 3.03 13.32
N ALA A 54 -5.91 1.83 13.33
CA ALA A 54 -5.44 1.21 14.56
C ALA A 54 -4.38 2.06 15.28
N ALA A 55 -3.41 2.63 14.55
CA ALA A 55 -2.40 3.50 15.14
C ALA A 55 -2.97 4.81 15.70
N ILE A 56 -4.02 5.36 15.08
CA ILE A 56 -4.74 6.52 15.59
C ILE A 56 -5.49 6.16 16.87
N ASP A 57 -6.19 5.03 16.89
CA ASP A 57 -6.93 4.56 18.07
C ASP A 57 -5.97 4.26 19.23
N GLU A 58 -4.82 3.64 18.95
CA GLU A 58 -3.74 3.43 19.91
C GLU A 58 -3.23 4.77 20.46
N GLY A 59 -3.01 5.76 19.60
CA GLY A 59 -2.62 7.11 19.99
C GLY A 59 -3.66 7.76 20.92
N PHE A 60 -4.95 7.67 20.62
CA PHE A 60 -6.00 8.17 21.51
C PHE A 60 -6.09 7.41 22.83
N ALA A 61 -5.80 6.11 22.84
CA ALA A 61 -5.77 5.30 24.04
C ALA A 61 -4.49 5.51 24.88
N SER A 62 -3.46 6.18 24.35
CA SER A 62 -2.15 6.32 24.98
C SER A 62 -2.09 7.32 26.16
N GLY A 63 -3.20 8.01 26.45
CA GLY A 63 -3.32 8.96 27.55
C GLY A 63 -3.43 10.41 27.07
N GLU A 64 -3.30 11.35 28.00
CA GLU A 64 -3.39 12.77 27.67
C GLU A 64 -2.12 13.25 26.93
N SER A 65 -2.33 14.07 25.90
CA SER A 65 -1.22 14.71 25.20
C SER A 65 -0.55 15.75 26.10
N GLY A 66 0.77 15.66 26.21
CA GLY A 66 1.61 16.64 26.89
C GLY A 66 2.36 17.57 25.92
N PRO A 67 3.07 18.59 26.44
CA PRO A 67 3.95 19.44 25.65
C PRO A 67 5.05 18.60 24.97
N MET A 68 5.38 18.96 23.73
CA MET A 68 6.37 18.25 22.91
C MET A 68 7.67 19.06 22.79
N ASP A 69 8.77 18.52 23.29
CA ASP A 69 10.12 19.06 23.11
C ASP A 69 11.00 18.05 22.35
N MET A 70 11.46 18.46 21.16
CA MET A 70 12.24 17.60 20.29
C MET A 70 13.66 17.33 20.80
N ASP A 71 14.24 18.23 21.58
CA ASP A 71 15.59 18.04 22.12
C ASP A 71 15.57 17.07 23.30
N ASP A 72 14.56 17.17 24.16
CA ASP A 72 14.32 16.21 25.24
C ASP A 72 14.07 14.80 24.69
N ILE A 73 13.16 14.66 23.71
CA ILE A 73 12.85 13.37 23.05
C ILE A 73 14.13 12.73 22.45
N LYS A 74 14.95 13.52 21.75
CA LYS A 74 16.20 13.01 21.16
C LYS A 74 17.21 12.62 22.23
N SER A 75 17.29 13.37 23.33
CA SER A 75 18.22 13.08 24.42
C SER A 75 17.84 11.76 25.10
N GLU A 76 16.55 11.55 25.38
CA GLU A 76 16.02 10.33 25.97
C GLU A 76 16.26 9.12 25.05
N ALA A 77 15.94 9.25 23.76
CA ALA A 77 16.16 8.17 22.78
C ALA A 77 17.64 7.74 22.68
N ARG A 78 18.59 8.69 22.74
CA ARG A 78 20.04 8.39 22.76
C ARG A 78 20.48 7.69 24.04
N LEU A 79 19.91 8.06 25.19
CA LEU A 79 20.20 7.40 26.47
C LEU A 79 19.64 5.97 26.48
N ALA A 80 18.44 5.76 25.94
CA ALA A 80 17.81 4.45 25.84
C ALA A 80 18.60 3.50 24.92
N SER A 81 19.05 3.97 23.75
CA SER A 81 19.84 3.15 22.83
C SER A 81 21.22 2.79 23.40
N ALA A 82 21.86 3.71 24.12
CA ALA A 82 23.13 3.43 24.81
C ALA A 82 22.99 2.46 25.99
N LYS A 83 21.82 2.38 26.65
CA LYS A 83 21.54 1.35 27.67
C LYS A 83 21.32 -0.02 27.03
N PHE A 84 20.59 -0.07 25.91
CA PHE A 84 20.38 -1.31 25.16
C PHE A 84 21.72 -1.90 24.66
N ALA A 85 22.61 -1.07 24.14
CA ALA A 85 23.93 -1.50 23.65
C ALA A 85 24.91 -1.96 24.75
N ARG A 86 24.65 -1.65 26.02
CA ARG A 86 25.48 -2.04 27.17
C ARG A 86 24.92 -3.24 27.95
N GLY A 87 23.69 -3.65 27.64
CA GLY A 87 23.01 -4.79 28.26
C GLY A 87 22.97 -6.05 27.39
N ALA A 88 23.58 -6.02 26.20
CA ALA A 88 23.84 -7.15 25.31
C ALA A 88 25.35 -7.43 25.28
#